data_AF-A0A538CTJ5-F1
#
_entry.id   AF-A0A538CTJ5-F1
#
_cell.length_a   1.000
_cell.length_b   1.000
_cell.length_c   1.000
_cell.angle_alpha   90.00
_cell.angle_beta   90.00
_cell.angle_gamma   90.00
#
_symmetry.space_group_name_H-M   'P 1'
#
loop_
_entity.id
_entity.type
_entity.pdbx_description
1 polymer ?
#
loop_
_entity_poly.entity_id
_entity_poly.type
_entity_poly.pdbx_seq_one_letter_code
_entity_poly.pdbx_strand_id
1 'polypeptide(L)'
;MALAAAGPVDVSGLSPFASCTVGGPGTNFVNSEVEPFVAVNPANPSNIVGVFQQDRWSNGGAHGLVASTSHDGGTTWTESWA
;
A
#
# COMPACT_ATOMS: atom_id res chain seq x y z
N MET A 1 -5.05 -8.53 33.64
CA MET A 1 -4.52 -7.36 32.92
C MET A 1 -5.08 -7.41 31.51
N ALA A 2 -5.74 -6.36 31.03
CA ALA A 2 -6.25 -6.31 29.67
C ALA A 2 -5.13 -5.79 28.73
N LEU A 3 -4.88 -6.47 27.62
CA LEU A 3 -4.07 -5.90 26.54
C LEU A 3 -4.87 -4.78 25.88
N ALA A 4 -4.32 -3.57 25.84
CA ALA A 4 -4.80 -2.56 24.91
C ALA A 4 -4.31 -2.95 23.51
N ALA A 5 -5.22 -3.02 22.54
CA ALA A 5 -4.83 -3.16 21.15
C ALA A 5 -4.09 -1.88 20.71
N ALA A 6 -2.97 -2.04 20.02
CA ALA A 6 -2.36 -0.91 19.32
C ALA A 6 -3.33 -0.39 18.26
N GLY A 7 -3.26 0.91 17.97
CA GLY A 7 -4.03 1.51 16.87
C GLY A 7 -3.62 0.91 15.52
N PRO A 8 -4.42 1.13 14.46
CA PRO A 8 -4.02 0.79 13.11
C PRO A 8 -2.68 1.44 12.74
N VAL A 9 -1.87 0.73 11.97
CA VAL A 9 -0.65 1.26 11.36
C VAL A 9 -0.89 1.45 9.87
N ASP A 10 -0.26 2.47 9.30
CA ASP A 10 -0.30 2.70 7.86
C ASP A 10 0.56 1.65 7.16
N VAL A 11 -0.01 1.04 6.11
CA VAL A 11 0.67 0.03 5.28
C VAL A 11 1.37 0.70 4.08
N SER A 12 0.87 1.86 3.67
CA SER A 12 1.41 2.70 2.60
C SER A 12 2.15 3.91 3.16
N GLY A 13 3.11 4.39 2.37
CA GLY A 13 3.80 5.66 2.56
C GLY A 13 3.27 6.75 1.62
N LEU A 14 4.09 7.79 1.42
CA LEU A 14 3.86 8.76 0.35
C LEU A 14 4.13 8.09 -1.00
N SER A 15 3.40 8.53 -2.04
CA SER A 15 3.52 7.98 -3.37
C SER A 15 4.96 8.01 -3.89
N PRO A 16 5.55 6.85 -4.28
CA PRO A 16 6.81 6.81 -4.99
C PRO A 16 6.71 7.41 -6.41
N PHE A 17 5.49 7.59 -6.93
CA PHE A 17 5.22 8.14 -8.26
C PHE A 17 4.84 9.63 -8.22
N ALA A 18 4.99 10.32 -7.09
CA ALA A 18 4.57 11.73 -6.94
C ALA A 18 5.23 12.70 -7.93
N SER A 19 6.42 12.36 -8.46
CA SER A 19 7.13 13.13 -9.49
C SER A 19 6.91 12.61 -10.92
N CYS A 20 6.13 11.55 -11.09
CA CYS A 20 5.81 10.99 -12.39
C CYS A 20 4.90 11.93 -13.17
N THR A 21 5.35 12.37 -14.34
CA THR A 21 4.57 13.24 -15.24
C THR A 21 3.91 12.46 -16.36
N VAL A 22 4.07 11.13 -16.40
CA VAL A 22 3.47 10.27 -17.42
C VAL A 22 1.99 10.07 -17.07
N GLY A 23 1.10 10.35 -18.02
CA GLY A 23 -0.33 10.25 -17.77
C GLY A 23 -1.19 10.58 -18.98
N GLY A 24 -2.49 10.73 -18.74
CA GLY A 24 -3.50 11.00 -19.76
C GLY A 24 -4.56 11.99 -19.26
N PRO A 25 -5.71 12.09 -19.95
CA PRO A 25 -6.83 12.89 -19.47
C PRO A 25 -7.33 12.39 -18.11
N GLY A 26 -7.98 13.26 -17.35
CA GLY A 26 -8.46 12.95 -15.99
C GLY A 26 -7.59 13.61 -14.92
N THR A 27 -8.09 13.60 -13.68
CA THR A 27 -7.34 14.08 -12.51
C THR A 27 -6.66 12.90 -11.84
N ASN A 28 -5.34 12.98 -11.67
CA ASN A 28 -4.60 12.06 -10.82
C ASN A 28 -4.69 12.53 -9.37
N PHE A 29 -4.99 11.62 -8.46
CA PHE A 29 -5.04 11.89 -7.03
C PHE A 29 -3.78 11.32 -6.38
N VAL A 30 -2.72 12.12 -6.28
CA VAL A 30 -1.45 11.70 -5.65
C VAL A 30 -1.67 11.32 -4.18
N ASN A 31 -0.99 10.27 -3.72
CA ASN A 31 -1.17 9.65 -2.39
C ASN A 31 -2.58 9.09 -2.19
N SER A 32 -3.15 8.49 -3.24
CA SER A 32 -4.38 7.72 -3.10
C SER A 32 -4.13 6.25 -3.39
N GLU A 33 -4.46 5.43 -2.40
CA GLU A 33 -4.36 3.99 -2.46
C GLU A 33 -5.77 3.40 -2.66
N VAL A 34 -5.94 2.56 -3.69
CA VAL A 34 -7.21 1.87 -3.94
C VAL A 34 -7.01 0.41 -4.31
N GLU A 35 -8.11 -0.36 -4.28
CA GLU A 35 -8.15 -1.79 -4.64
C GLU A 35 -7.11 -2.64 -3.86
N PRO A 36 -7.05 -2.56 -2.52
CA PRO A 36 -6.06 -3.29 -1.75
C PRO A 36 -6.35 -4.79 -1.68
N PHE A 37 -5.28 -5.59 -1.74
CA PHE A 37 -5.31 -7.02 -1.42
C PHE A 37 -4.24 -7.34 -0.36
N VAL A 38 -4.54 -8.27 0.53
CA VAL A 38 -3.62 -8.70 1.59
C VAL A 38 -3.59 -10.22 1.70
N ALA A 39 -2.40 -10.77 1.95
CA ALA A 39 -2.21 -12.18 2.24
C ALA A 39 -1.24 -12.36 3.42
N VAL A 40 -1.59 -13.26 4.33
CA VAL A 40 -0.74 -13.68 5.45
C VAL A 40 -0.17 -15.06 5.12
N ASN A 41 1.15 -15.21 5.25
CA ASN A 41 1.80 -16.50 5.03
C ASN A 41 1.37 -17.50 6.13
N PRO A 42 0.71 -18.63 5.80
CA PRO A 42 0.24 -19.59 6.79
C PRO A 42 1.38 -20.36 7.49
N ALA A 43 2.57 -20.43 6.90
CA ALA A 43 3.75 -21.06 7.51
C ALA A 43 4.53 -20.11 8.42
N ASN A 44 4.35 -18.79 8.25
CA ASN A 44 4.96 -17.77 9.09
C ASN A 44 4.02 -16.54 9.15
N PRO A 45 3.13 -16.45 10.16
CA PRO A 45 2.19 -15.34 10.28
C PRO A 45 2.83 -13.95 10.42
N SER A 46 4.13 -13.87 10.74
CA SER A 46 4.86 -12.61 10.75
C SER A 46 5.17 -12.08 9.35
N ASN A 47 5.10 -12.92 8.31
CA ASN A 47 5.31 -12.56 6.92
C ASN A 47 3.97 -12.25 6.22
N ILE A 48 3.75 -10.99 5.91
CA ILE A 48 2.52 -10.47 5.32
C ILE A 48 2.87 -9.65 4.07
N VAL A 49 2.05 -9.77 3.03
CA VAL A 49 2.12 -8.91 1.84
C VAL A 49 0.79 -8.20 1.63
N GLY A 50 0.86 -6.89 1.44
CA GLY A 50 -0.22 -6.05 0.93
C GLY A 50 0.14 -5.52 -0.44
N VAL A 51 -0.83 -5.40 -1.34
CA VAL A 51 -0.66 -4.76 -2.65
C VAL A 51 -1.82 -3.81 -2.92
N PHE A 52 -1.56 -2.68 -3.55
CA PHE A 52 -2.56 -1.67 -3.85
C PHE A 52 -2.19 -0.88 -5.11
N GLN A 53 -3.19 -0.26 -5.73
CA GLN A 53 -2.99 0.75 -6.76
C GLN A 53 -2.61 2.08 -6.12
N GLN A 54 -1.59 2.73 -6.65
CA GLN A 54 -1.07 4.01 -6.15
C GLN A 54 -1.34 5.14 -7.16
N ASP A 55 -1.85 6.25 -6.64
CA ASP A 55 -2.20 7.47 -7.38
C ASP A 55 -3.30 7.21 -8.41
N ARG A 56 -4.53 7.04 -7.92
CA ARG A 56 -5.70 6.73 -8.73
C ARG A 56 -6.05 7.86 -9.69
N TRP A 57 -6.43 7.51 -10.92
CA TRP A 57 -7.01 8.44 -11.88
C TRP A 57 -8.54 8.51 -11.75
N SER A 58 -9.10 9.70 -11.89
CA SER A 58 -10.55 9.96 -11.83
C SER A 58 -11.38 9.19 -12.85
N ASN A 59 -10.74 8.68 -13.91
CA ASN A 59 -11.35 7.93 -15.01
C ASN A 59 -10.87 6.47 -15.10
N GLY A 60 -10.11 5.98 -14.12
CA GLY A 60 -9.68 4.58 -14.04
C GLY A 60 -8.17 4.36 -14.21
N GLY A 61 -7.66 3.30 -13.61
CA GLY A 61 -6.22 3.01 -13.55
C GLY A 61 -5.47 3.89 -12.54
N ALA A 62 -4.18 3.65 -12.35
CA ALA A 62 -3.33 4.34 -11.38
C ALA A 62 -1.93 4.56 -11.98
N HIS A 63 -1.05 5.35 -11.33
CA HIS A 63 0.34 5.45 -11.82
C HIS A 63 1.08 4.11 -11.76
N GLY A 64 0.80 3.31 -10.73
CA GLY A 64 1.44 2.02 -10.58
C GLY A 64 0.80 1.16 -9.51
N LEU A 65 1.44 0.02 -9.27
CA LEU A 65 1.15 -0.87 -8.15
C LEU A 65 2.29 -0.78 -7.15
N VAL A 66 1.94 -0.73 -5.87
CA VAL A 66 2.91 -0.82 -4.78
C VAL A 66 2.63 -2.10 -4.02
N ALA A 67 3.69 -2.82 -3.66
CA ALA A 67 3.66 -3.91 -2.71
C ALA A 67 4.26 -3.41 -1.40
N SER A 68 3.65 -3.77 -0.28
CA SER A 68 4.17 -3.50 1.06
C SER A 68 4.28 -4.81 1.81
N THR A 69 5.42 -5.06 2.45
CA THR A 69 5.69 -6.31 3.17
C THR A 69 5.98 -6.06 4.62
N SER A 70 5.49 -6.94 5.48
CA SER A 70 5.81 -6.98 6.90
C SER A 70 6.48 -8.31 7.25
N HIS A 71 7.45 -8.25 8.18
CA HIS A 71 8.14 -9.40 8.74
C HIS A 71 8.01 -9.49 10.26
N ASP A 72 7.15 -8.65 10.87
CA ASP A 72 6.93 -8.56 12.31
C ASP A 72 5.43 -8.61 12.67
N GLY A 73 4.64 -9.29 11.83
CA GLY A 73 3.21 -9.50 12.09
C GLY A 73 2.34 -8.27 11.85
N GLY A 74 2.79 -7.38 10.97
CA GLY A 74 2.06 -6.16 10.58
C GLY A 74 2.34 -4.97 11.46
N THR A 75 3.40 -4.99 12.27
CA THR A 75 3.78 -3.86 13.14
C THR A 75 4.54 -2.79 12.35
N THR A 76 5.42 -3.21 11.45
CA THR A 76 6.14 -2.35 10.50
C THR A 76 6.04 -2.90 9.08
N TRP A 77 6.15 -1.99 8.11
CA TRP A 77 5.93 -2.25 6.69
C TRP A 77 7.04 -1.61 5.85
N THR A 78 7.43 -2.28 4.77
CA THR A 78 8.42 -1.79 3.79
C THR A 78 7.84 -1.90 2.40
N GLU A 79 7.88 -0.80 1.64
CA GLU A 79 7.36 -0.73 0.29
C GLU A 79 8.37 -1.19 -0.77
N SER A 80 7.86 -1.82 -1.81
CA SER A 80 8.53 -2.19 -3.04
C SER A 80 7.61 -1.81 -4.21
N TRP A 81 8.17 -1.13 -5.20
CA TRP A 81 7.45 -0.60 -6.35
C TRP A 81 8.37 -0.63 -7.58
N ALA A 82 7.76 -0.60 -8.76
CA ALA A 82 8.44 -0.52 -10.05
C ALA A 82 7.59 0.28 -11.02
#